data_AF-A0A2M7I0H9-F1
#
_entry.id   AF-A0A2M7I0H9-F1
#
_cell.length_a   1.000
_cell.length_b   1.000
_cell.length_c   1.000
_cell.angle_alpha   90.00
_cell.angle_beta   90.00
_cell.angle_gamma   90.00
#
_symmetry.space_group_name_H-M   'P 1'
#
loop_
_entity.id
_entity.type
_entity.pdbx_description
1 polymer ?
#
loop_
_entity_poly.entity_id
_entity_poly.type
_entity_poly.pdbx_seq_one_letter_code
_entity_poly.pdbx_strand_id
1 'polypeptide(L)'
;MLLQFIINGIIIGSIYSLVSLGFALVYNTTRIFHIAYAVIYMFCPYMILTFYSNLGYPLLLAFPIAIFITIVLSLLMEIIIYKPLSKKSSSHNIIMISSIGIMIVVINIIAMLYGNETKILNQDISETISFGSIIITYTQLAQFLISVSLLAAFLIFLKFSKFGIKTRAMRDDDILCSVFGNDIYKMRLTLFSLSAFFAAVGGGLVAYDVGMDPYVGMPMLLNAVVALIIGGI
;
A
#
# COMPACT_ATOMS: atom_id res chain seq x y z
N MET A 1 -19.54 20.63 13.77
CA MET A 1 -19.72 20.05 12.42
C MET A 1 -18.52 20.28 11.52
N LEU A 2 -18.21 21.52 11.10
CA LEU A 2 -17.07 21.77 10.19
C LEU A 2 -15.73 21.22 10.72
N LEU A 3 -15.42 21.45 12.00
CA LEU A 3 -14.18 20.98 12.62
C LEU A 3 -14.05 19.44 12.63
N GLN A 4 -15.16 18.71 12.80
CA GLN A 4 -15.18 17.26 12.72
C GLN A 4 -14.82 16.77 11.32
N PHE A 5 -15.37 17.41 10.27
CA PHE A 5 -15.04 17.05 8.88
C PHE A 5 -13.58 17.33 8.54
N ILE A 6 -13.02 18.43 9.04
CA ILE A 6 -11.60 18.75 8.87
C ILE A 6 -10.73 17.67 9.52
N ILE A 7 -11.06 17.26 10.74
CA ILE A 7 -10.31 16.22 11.46
C ILE A 7 -10.42 14.87 10.75
N ASN A 8 -11.63 14.43 10.38
CA ASN A 8 -11.81 13.20 9.62
C ASN A 8 -11.05 13.25 8.28
N GLY A 9 -11.05 14.40 7.62
CA GLY A 9 -10.29 14.66 6.39
C GLY A 9 -8.77 14.53 6.58
N ILE A 10 -8.23 15.03 7.69
CA ILE A 10 -6.81 14.88 8.05
C ILE A 10 -6.45 13.41 8.30
N ILE A 11 -7.31 12.69 9.01
CA ILE A 11 -7.08 11.27 9.34
C ILE A 11 -7.05 10.43 8.06
N ILE A 12 -8.08 10.54 7.21
CA ILE A 12 -8.11 9.79 5.95
C ILE A 12 -7.05 10.28 4.95
N GLY A 13 -6.74 11.57 4.96
CA GLY A 13 -5.68 12.16 4.15
C GLY A 13 -4.29 11.63 4.54
N SER A 14 -4.06 11.32 5.81
CA SER A 14 -2.79 10.70 6.26
C SER A 14 -2.61 9.29 5.67
N ILE A 15 -3.69 8.52 5.58
CA ILE A 15 -3.71 7.19 4.97
C ILE A 15 -3.51 7.29 3.45
N TYR A 16 -4.21 8.21 2.78
CA TYR A 16 -4.01 8.47 1.35
C TYR A 16 -2.56 8.87 1.06
N SER A 17 -1.96 9.71 1.91
CA SER A 17 -0.55 10.11 1.79
C SER A 17 0.41 8.93 1.94
N LEU A 18 0.16 8.05 2.92
CA LEU A 18 0.97 6.86 3.16
C LEU A 18 0.92 5.89 1.96
N VAL A 19 -0.27 5.61 1.45
CA VAL A 19 -0.46 4.68 0.33
C VAL A 19 0.01 5.30 -0.98
N SER A 20 -0.17 6.61 -1.17
CA SER A 20 0.36 7.38 -2.30
C SER A 20 1.88 7.32 -2.35
N LEU A 21 2.56 7.49 -1.22
CA LEU A 21 4.01 7.33 -1.10
C LEU A 21 4.47 5.95 -1.58
N GLY A 22 3.79 4.87 -1.17
CA GLY A 22 4.10 3.52 -1.63
C GLY A 22 3.92 3.34 -3.14
N PHE A 23 2.85 3.90 -3.72
CA PHE A 23 2.65 3.88 -5.18
C PHE A 23 3.73 4.68 -5.91
N ALA A 24 4.05 5.88 -5.40
CA ALA A 24 5.03 6.80 -5.95
C ALA A 24 6.43 6.18 -6.06
N LEU A 25 6.84 5.35 -5.09
CA LEU A 25 8.13 4.66 -5.14
C LEU A 25 8.31 3.83 -6.40
N VAL A 26 7.29 3.06 -6.77
CA VAL A 26 7.32 2.21 -7.97
C VAL A 26 7.10 3.06 -9.22
N TYR A 27 6.10 3.93 -9.21
CA TYR A 27 5.77 4.73 -10.39
C TYR A 27 6.89 5.69 -10.78
N ASN A 28 7.50 6.40 -9.83
CA ASN A 28 8.55 7.37 -10.14
C ASN A 28 9.82 6.71 -10.68
N THR A 29 10.16 5.52 -10.19
CA THR A 29 11.39 4.83 -10.62
C THR A 29 11.22 3.99 -11.87
N THR A 30 10.04 3.41 -12.09
CA THR A 30 9.81 2.48 -13.21
C THR A 30 8.94 3.05 -14.32
N ARG A 31 8.24 4.16 -14.06
CA ARG A 31 7.22 4.76 -14.95
C ARG A 31 6.09 3.80 -15.33
N ILE A 32 5.95 2.69 -14.61
CA ILE A 32 4.89 1.70 -14.81
C ILE A 32 3.70 2.09 -13.93
N PHE A 33 2.55 2.30 -14.55
CA PHE A 33 1.29 2.44 -13.85
C PHE A 33 0.79 1.05 -13.41
N HIS A 34 1.20 0.61 -12.22
CA HIS A 34 0.91 -0.73 -11.70
C HIS A 34 -0.45 -0.77 -10.97
N ILE A 35 -1.51 -1.15 -11.69
CA ILE A 35 -2.88 -1.20 -11.15
C ILE A 35 -3.05 -2.28 -10.08
N ALA A 36 -2.27 -3.36 -10.15
CA ALA A 36 -2.28 -4.41 -9.12
C ALA A 36 -1.82 -3.91 -7.73
N TYR A 37 -1.36 -2.67 -7.59
CA TYR A 37 -1.20 -2.03 -6.28
C TYR A 37 -2.51 -1.99 -5.48
N ALA A 38 -3.66 -1.88 -6.17
CA ALA A 38 -4.99 -1.99 -5.56
C ALA A 38 -5.17 -3.32 -4.81
N VAL A 39 -4.73 -4.44 -5.39
CA VAL A 39 -4.86 -5.74 -4.73
C VAL A 39 -3.84 -5.93 -3.62
N ILE A 40 -2.67 -5.30 -3.70
CA ILE A 40 -1.70 -5.32 -2.59
C ILE A 40 -2.29 -4.63 -1.36
N TYR A 41 -2.97 -3.49 -1.54
CA TYR A 41 -3.70 -2.81 -0.48
C TYR A 41 -4.82 -3.68 0.12
N MET A 42 -5.63 -4.29 -0.76
CA MET A 42 -6.78 -5.13 -0.33
C MET A 42 -6.33 -6.44 0.35
N PHE A 43 -5.23 -7.05 -0.08
CA PHE A 43 -4.84 -8.39 0.34
C PHE A 43 -4.41 -8.48 1.81
N CYS A 44 -3.70 -7.47 2.33
CA CYS A 44 -3.21 -7.47 3.71
C CYS A 44 -4.34 -7.64 4.74
N PRO A 45 -5.43 -6.86 4.70
CA PRO A 45 -6.59 -7.07 5.56
C PRO A 45 -7.14 -8.50 5.60
N TYR A 46 -7.23 -9.17 4.45
CA TYR A 46 -7.69 -10.57 4.41
C TYR A 46 -6.71 -11.51 5.09
N MET A 47 -5.40 -11.28 4.97
CA MET A 47 -4.42 -12.04 5.74
C MET A 47 -4.56 -11.77 7.24
N ILE A 48 -4.78 -10.51 7.66
CA ILE A 48 -5.05 -10.19 9.07
C ILE A 48 -6.27 -10.98 9.55
N LEU A 49 -7.37 -11.01 8.77
CA LEU A 49 -8.56 -11.79 9.10
C LEU A 49 -8.25 -13.29 9.24
N THR A 50 -7.44 -13.86 8.35
CA THR A 50 -7.02 -15.27 8.45
C THR A 50 -6.29 -15.54 9.77
N PHE A 51 -5.25 -14.77 10.07
CA PHE A 51 -4.38 -15.05 11.21
C PHE A 51 -5.05 -14.67 12.54
N TYR A 52 -5.75 -13.53 12.59
CA TYR A 52 -6.42 -13.04 13.78
C TYR A 52 -7.72 -13.81 14.07
N SER A 53 -8.67 -13.79 13.13
CA SER A 53 -10.02 -14.30 13.37
C SER A 53 -10.16 -15.80 13.13
N ASN A 54 -9.55 -16.34 12.06
CA ASN A 54 -9.73 -17.75 11.72
C ASN A 54 -8.76 -18.67 12.47
N LEU A 55 -7.53 -18.22 12.72
CA LEU A 55 -6.48 -19.00 13.40
C LEU A 55 -6.28 -18.61 14.87
N GLY A 56 -6.88 -17.50 15.33
CA GLY A 56 -6.84 -17.08 16.73
C GLY A 56 -5.49 -16.53 17.20
N TYR A 57 -4.59 -16.12 16.30
CA TYR A 57 -3.35 -15.45 16.71
C TYR A 57 -3.65 -14.07 17.31
N PRO A 58 -2.84 -13.59 18.26
CA PRO A 58 -3.00 -12.23 18.77
C PRO A 58 -2.78 -11.20 17.66
N LEU A 59 -3.52 -10.09 17.71
CA LEU A 59 -3.48 -9.03 16.68
C LEU A 59 -2.04 -8.52 16.44
N LEU A 60 -1.26 -8.40 17.52
CA LEU A 60 0.14 -7.97 17.47
C LEU A 60 1.04 -8.88 16.62
N LEU A 61 0.69 -10.16 16.49
CA LEU A 61 1.40 -11.13 15.66
C LEU A 61 0.78 -11.26 14.27
N ALA A 62 -0.56 -11.19 14.16
CA ALA A 62 -1.27 -11.28 12.89
C ALA A 62 -0.88 -10.14 11.93
N PHE A 63 -0.73 -8.91 12.45
CA PHE A 63 -0.45 -7.73 11.62
C PHE A 63 0.93 -7.81 10.92
N PRO A 64 2.05 -8.09 11.61
CA PRO A 64 3.35 -8.24 10.95
C PRO A 64 3.41 -9.42 9.97
N ILE A 65 2.76 -10.55 10.31
CA ILE A 65 2.69 -11.72 9.42
C ILE A 65 1.93 -11.36 8.13
N ALA A 66 0.78 -10.70 8.24
CA ALA A 66 -0.01 -10.27 7.10
C ALA A 66 0.76 -9.31 6.18
N ILE A 67 1.48 -8.34 6.76
CA ILE A 67 2.37 -7.44 6.02
C ILE A 67 3.45 -8.25 5.28
N PHE A 68 4.11 -9.17 5.97
CA PHE A 68 5.17 -9.98 5.37
C PHE A 68 4.64 -10.79 4.16
N ILE A 69 3.50 -11.46 4.30
CA ILE A 69 2.89 -12.23 3.21
C ILE A 69 2.49 -11.31 2.05
N THR A 70 1.99 -10.10 2.34
CA THR A 70 1.65 -9.11 1.32
C THR A 70 2.88 -8.62 0.55
N ILE A 71 4.02 -8.45 1.23
CA ILE A 71 5.31 -8.14 0.59
C ILE A 71 5.74 -9.31 -0.30
N VAL A 72 5.59 -10.55 0.16
CA VAL A 72 5.89 -11.74 -0.65
C VAL A 72 5.01 -11.76 -1.90
N LEU A 73 3.71 -11.49 -1.80
CA LEU A 73 2.81 -11.40 -2.95
C LEU A 73 3.28 -10.35 -3.97
N SER A 74 3.66 -9.15 -3.51
CA SER A 74 4.20 -8.10 -4.38
C SER A 74 5.50 -8.52 -5.08
N LEU A 75 6.41 -9.18 -4.35
CA LEU A 75 7.65 -9.71 -4.92
C LEU A 75 7.37 -10.81 -5.95
N LEU A 76 6.38 -11.67 -5.72
CA LEU A 76 5.96 -12.68 -6.69
C LEU A 76 5.43 -12.03 -7.97
N MET A 77 4.62 -10.97 -7.88
CA MET A 77 4.18 -10.21 -9.06
C MET A 77 5.37 -9.65 -9.85
N GLU A 78 6.34 -9.08 -9.15
CA GLU A 78 7.56 -8.54 -9.76
C GLU A 78 8.41 -9.63 -10.43
N ILE A 79 8.62 -10.77 -9.76
CA ILE A 79 9.50 -11.84 -10.25
C ILE A 79 8.86 -12.61 -11.40
N ILE A 80 7.56 -12.92 -11.30
CA ILE A 80 6.87 -13.83 -12.21
C ILE A 80 6.32 -13.08 -13.43
N ILE A 81 5.91 -11.82 -13.27
CA ILE A 81 5.16 -11.11 -14.32
C ILE A 81 5.95 -9.93 -14.84
N TYR A 82 6.32 -8.98 -13.98
CA TYR A 82 6.93 -7.73 -14.46
C TYR A 82 8.36 -7.88 -14.93
N LYS A 83 9.20 -8.64 -14.22
CA LYS A 83 10.57 -8.89 -14.62
C LYS A 83 10.65 -9.59 -15.99
N PRO A 84 9.90 -10.67 -16.28
CA PRO A 84 9.93 -11.28 -17.62
C PRO A 84 9.44 -10.35 -18.72
N LEU A 85 8.40 -9.54 -18.47
CA LEU A 85 7.90 -8.58 -19.45
C LEU A 85 8.91 -7.45 -19.72
N SER A 86 9.56 -6.95 -18.68
CA SER A 86 10.63 -5.94 -18.77
C SER A 86 11.83 -6.49 -19.54
N LYS A 87 12.25 -7.74 -19.29
CA LYS A 87 13.33 -8.40 -20.04
C LYS A 87 13.05 -8.56 -21.53
N LYS A 88 11.78 -8.65 -21.92
CA LYS A 88 11.35 -8.74 -23.32
C LYS A 88 11.20 -7.36 -23.97
N SER A 89 11.61 -6.27 -23.28
CA SER A 89 11.42 -4.89 -23.73
C SER A 89 9.97 -4.58 -24.09
N SER A 90 9.03 -5.15 -23.34
CA SER A 90 7.60 -4.89 -23.53
C SER A 90 7.27 -3.43 -23.25
N SER A 91 6.32 -2.85 -23.98
CA SER A 91 5.89 -1.48 -23.73
C SER A 91 5.24 -1.32 -22.35
N HIS A 92 5.32 -0.12 -21.78
CA HIS A 92 4.68 0.23 -20.49
C HIS A 92 3.18 -0.13 -20.48
N ASN A 93 2.50 -0.01 -21.62
CA ASN A 93 1.09 -0.36 -21.77
C ASN A 93 0.82 -1.85 -21.56
N ILE A 94 1.70 -2.73 -22.06
CA ILE A 94 1.57 -4.18 -21.87
C ILE A 94 1.72 -4.52 -20.38
N ILE A 95 2.66 -3.87 -19.69
CA ILE A 95 2.87 -4.07 -18.26
C ILE A 95 1.63 -3.59 -17.47
N MET A 96 1.08 -2.43 -17.82
CA MET A 96 -0.17 -1.93 -17.21
C MET A 96 -1.33 -2.91 -17.43
N ILE A 97 -1.54 -3.40 -18.65
CA ILE A 97 -2.60 -4.39 -18.96
C ILE A 97 -2.39 -5.68 -18.16
N SER A 98 -1.15 -6.16 -18.03
CA SER A 98 -0.86 -7.35 -17.21
C SER A 98 -1.22 -7.14 -15.73
N SER A 99 -1.06 -5.91 -15.22
CA SER A 99 -1.44 -5.56 -13.84
C SER A 99 -2.95 -5.59 -13.61
N ILE A 100 -3.76 -5.28 -14.63
CA ILE A 100 -5.21 -5.45 -14.60
C ILE A 100 -5.57 -6.94 -14.53
N GLY A 101 -4.89 -7.78 -15.32
CA GLY A 101 -5.07 -9.23 -15.28
C GLY A 101 -4.79 -9.82 -13.90
N ILE A 102 -3.67 -9.42 -13.27
CA ILE A 102 -3.35 -9.80 -11.88
C ILE A 102 -4.45 -9.35 -10.93
N MET A 103 -4.88 -8.09 -11.03
CA MET A 103 -5.92 -7.55 -10.17
C MET A 103 -7.20 -8.39 -10.24
N ILE A 104 -7.68 -8.68 -11.45
CA ILE A 104 -8.89 -9.49 -11.66
C ILE A 104 -8.72 -10.87 -11.01
N VAL A 105 -7.59 -11.55 -11.26
CA VAL A 105 -7.33 -12.88 -10.69
C VAL A 105 -7.31 -12.85 -9.17
N VAL A 106 -6.57 -11.91 -8.56
CA VAL A 106 -6.41 -11.84 -7.10
C VAL A 106 -7.72 -11.44 -6.42
N ILE A 107 -8.48 -10.48 -6.97
CA ILE A 107 -9.80 -10.11 -6.44
C ILE A 107 -10.73 -11.31 -6.45
N ASN A 108 -10.80 -12.05 -7.56
CA ASN A 108 -11.70 -13.21 -7.67
C ASN A 108 -11.27 -14.36 -6.75
N ILE A 109 -9.97 -14.61 -6.58
CA ILE A 109 -9.49 -15.60 -5.62
C ILE A 109 -9.91 -15.22 -4.20
N ILE A 110 -9.74 -13.96 -3.81
CA ILE A 110 -10.16 -13.47 -2.49
C ILE A 110 -11.68 -13.57 -2.32
N ALA A 111 -12.46 -13.14 -3.31
CA ALA A 111 -13.91 -13.25 -3.30
C ALA A 111 -14.40 -14.70 -3.20
N MET A 112 -13.72 -15.65 -3.85
CA MET A 112 -14.04 -17.07 -3.75
C MET A 112 -13.72 -17.65 -2.36
N LEU A 113 -12.64 -17.20 -1.73
CA LEU A 113 -12.21 -17.71 -0.42
C LEU A 113 -12.98 -17.09 0.75
N TYR A 114 -13.33 -15.81 0.66
CA TYR A 114 -13.88 -15.03 1.78
C TYR A 114 -15.30 -14.50 1.55
N GLY A 115 -15.84 -14.60 0.34
CA GLY A 115 -17.10 -13.98 -0.05
C GLY A 115 -16.94 -12.54 -0.55
N ASN A 116 -18.05 -11.96 -1.01
CA ASN A 116 -18.12 -10.58 -1.51
C ASN A 116 -18.67 -9.59 -0.46
N GLU A 117 -19.15 -10.09 0.66
CA GLU A 117 -19.66 -9.30 1.78
C GLU A 117 -18.54 -8.56 2.51
N THR A 118 -18.91 -7.43 3.09
CA THR A 118 -18.00 -6.64 3.92
C THR A 118 -17.62 -7.44 5.17
N LYS A 119 -16.31 -7.58 5.39
CA LYS A 119 -15.71 -8.20 6.57
C LYS A 119 -15.18 -7.12 7.50
N ILE A 120 -15.44 -7.26 8.79
CA ILE A 120 -14.98 -6.34 9.83
C ILE A 120 -13.97 -7.09 10.71
N LEU A 121 -12.79 -6.51 10.91
CA LEU A 121 -11.71 -7.11 11.70
C LEU A 121 -11.94 -6.97 13.21
N ASN A 122 -12.49 -5.83 13.63
CA ASN A 122 -12.83 -5.56 15.04
C ASN A 122 -14.34 -5.62 15.24
N GLN A 123 -14.83 -6.62 15.97
CA GLN A 123 -16.25 -6.71 16.32
C GLN A 123 -16.61 -5.85 17.53
N ASP A 124 -15.61 -5.39 18.29
CA ASP A 124 -15.82 -4.54 19.46
C ASP A 124 -15.97 -3.08 19.04
N ILE A 125 -16.90 -2.39 19.72
CA ILE A 125 -17.09 -0.95 19.54
C ILE A 125 -15.82 -0.26 20.02
N SER A 126 -15.09 0.35 19.09
CA SER A 126 -13.88 1.12 19.43
C SER A 126 -14.27 2.24 20.38
N GLU A 127 -13.61 2.31 21.54
CA GLU A 127 -13.81 3.41 22.47
C GLU A 127 -13.55 4.76 21.78
N THR A 128 -14.26 5.79 22.22
CA THR A 128 -14.19 7.13 21.63
C THR A 128 -13.66 8.13 22.63
N ILE A 129 -12.84 9.06 22.14
CA ILE A 129 -12.43 10.23 22.88
C ILE A 129 -13.24 11.40 22.37
N SER A 130 -13.96 12.08 23.26
CA SER A 130 -14.70 13.29 22.96
C SER A 130 -13.96 14.51 23.50
N PHE A 131 -13.62 15.44 22.61
CA PHE A 131 -13.09 16.77 22.95
C PHE A 131 -14.13 17.81 22.52
N GLY A 132 -15.02 18.19 23.45
CA GLY A 132 -16.11 19.11 23.16
C GLY A 132 -17.04 18.56 22.07
N SER A 133 -17.03 19.17 20.88
CA SER A 133 -17.85 18.75 19.73
C SER A 133 -17.14 17.77 18.77
N ILE A 134 -15.91 17.36 19.08
CA ILE A 134 -15.11 16.46 18.27
C ILE A 134 -15.17 15.05 18.87
N ILE A 135 -15.44 14.05 18.05
CA ILE A 135 -15.44 12.63 18.43
C ILE A 135 -14.42 11.92 17.54
N ILE A 136 -13.43 11.26 18.15
CA ILE A 136 -12.40 10.47 17.45
C ILE A 136 -12.33 9.10 18.12
N THR A 137 -12.35 8.02 17.32
CA THR A 137 -12.13 6.67 17.84
C THR A 137 -10.65 6.44 18.13
N TYR A 138 -10.31 5.59 19.11
CA TYR A 138 -8.90 5.21 19.32
C TYR A 138 -8.27 4.61 18.05
N THR A 139 -9.07 3.90 17.26
CA THR A 139 -8.66 3.37 15.96
C THR A 139 -8.25 4.49 15.01
N GLN A 140 -9.07 5.52 14.83
CA GLN A 140 -8.75 6.68 13.98
C GLN A 140 -7.51 7.44 14.46
N LEU A 141 -7.35 7.57 15.79
CA LEU A 141 -6.14 8.18 16.36
C LEU A 141 -4.89 7.33 16.07
N ALA A 142 -4.98 6.01 16.23
CA ALA A 142 -3.88 5.09 15.91
C ALA A 142 -3.54 5.12 14.41
N GLN A 143 -4.56 5.12 13.53
CA GLN A 143 -4.38 5.26 12.08
C GLN A 143 -3.57 6.51 11.74
N PHE A 144 -3.98 7.66 12.29
CA PHE A 144 -3.29 8.93 12.08
C PHE A 144 -1.85 8.89 12.58
N LEU A 145 -1.63 8.47 13.83
CA LEU A 145 -0.31 8.44 14.44
C LEU A 145 0.64 7.50 13.70
N ILE A 146 0.21 6.29 13.36
CA ILE A 146 1.03 5.31 12.63
C ILE A 146 1.35 5.83 11.22
N SER A 147 0.35 6.35 10.50
CA SER A 147 0.54 6.83 9.13
C SER A 147 1.49 8.02 9.07
N VAL A 148 1.28 9.02 9.93
CA VAL A 148 2.16 10.20 9.98
C VAL A 148 3.57 9.82 10.43
N SER A 149 3.71 8.94 11.42
CA SER A 149 5.03 8.50 11.91
C SER A 149 5.80 7.75 10.83
N LEU A 150 5.16 6.81 10.12
CA LEU A 150 5.80 6.06 9.04
C LEU A 150 6.16 6.95 7.86
N LEU A 151 5.26 7.86 7.47
CA LEU A 151 5.50 8.81 6.40
C LEU A 151 6.69 9.73 6.74
N ALA A 152 6.70 10.33 7.94
CA ALA A 152 7.79 11.18 8.37
C ALA A 152 9.13 10.43 8.45
N ALA A 153 9.14 9.25 9.07
CA ALA A 153 10.33 8.41 9.18
C ALA A 153 10.88 8.04 7.80
N PHE A 154 10.01 7.67 6.86
CA PHE A 154 10.44 7.27 5.52
C PHE A 154 10.90 8.45 4.66
N LEU A 155 10.27 9.63 4.76
CA LEU A 155 10.74 10.83 4.07
C LEU A 155 12.13 11.26 4.56
N ILE A 156 12.36 11.21 5.87
CA ILE A 156 13.68 11.45 6.46
C ILE A 156 14.68 10.41 5.94
N PHE A 157 14.31 9.13 5.94
CA PHE A 157 15.14 8.06 5.40
C PHE A 157 15.49 8.28 3.92
N LEU A 158 14.54 8.67 3.06
CA LEU A 158 14.81 8.98 1.65
C LEU A 158 15.70 10.21 1.47
N LYS A 159 15.61 11.19 2.36
CA LYS A 159 16.44 12.41 2.29
C LYS A 159 17.90 12.10 2.59
N PHE A 160 18.17 11.30 3.62
CA PHE A 160 19.52 11.12 4.16
C PHE A 160 20.20 9.78 3.80
N SER A 161 19.46 8.78 3.31
CA SER A 161 20.03 7.46 3.01
C SER A 161 20.67 7.36 1.62
N LYS A 162 21.66 6.47 1.49
CA LYS A 162 22.21 6.04 0.18
C LYS A 162 21.13 5.43 -0.72
N PHE A 163 20.12 4.77 -0.13
CA PHE A 163 18.97 4.25 -0.88
C PHE A 163 18.22 5.39 -1.57
N GLY A 164 17.91 6.46 -0.85
CA GLY A 164 17.22 7.62 -1.45
C GLY A 164 18.01 8.29 -2.58
N ILE A 165 19.34 8.38 -2.47
CA ILE A 165 20.20 8.87 -3.55
C ILE A 165 20.09 7.97 -4.78
N LYS A 166 20.19 6.65 -4.60
CA LYS A 166 20.06 5.68 -5.69
C LYS A 166 18.68 5.73 -6.35
N THR A 167 17.62 5.81 -5.55
CA THR A 167 16.23 5.90 -6.05
C THR A 167 16.04 7.15 -6.91
N ARG A 168 16.61 8.30 -6.51
CA ARG A 168 16.59 9.52 -7.33
C ARG A 168 17.40 9.36 -8.62
N ALA A 169 18.60 8.80 -8.55
CA ALA A 169 19.42 8.54 -9.74
C ALA A 169 18.72 7.60 -10.73
N MET A 170 18.06 6.55 -10.25
CA MET A 170 17.29 5.62 -11.08
C MET A 170 16.05 6.28 -11.71
N ARG A 171 15.42 7.24 -11.02
CA ARG A 171 14.29 8.01 -11.58
C ARG A 171 14.72 8.91 -12.74
N ASP A 172 15.95 9.41 -12.70
CA ASP A 172 16.49 10.32 -13.69
C ASP A 172 16.95 9.55 -14.94
N ASP A 173 17.76 8.49 -14.77
CA ASP A 173 18.18 7.59 -15.86
C ASP A 173 18.59 6.21 -15.31
N ASP A 174 17.77 5.18 -15.57
CA ASP A 174 18.00 3.82 -15.12
C ASP A 174 19.13 3.12 -15.91
N ILE A 175 19.30 3.45 -17.19
CA ILE A 175 20.37 2.94 -18.05
C ILE A 175 21.72 3.44 -17.51
N LEU A 176 21.86 4.75 -17.29
CA LEU A 176 23.07 5.35 -16.74
C LEU A 176 23.38 4.80 -15.34
N CYS A 177 22.35 4.66 -14.50
CA CYS A 177 22.50 4.09 -13.16
C CYS A 177 23.06 2.65 -13.20
N SER A 178 22.67 1.86 -14.21
CA SER A 178 23.19 0.51 -14.43
C SER A 178 24.66 0.49 -14.88
N VAL A 179 25.09 1.47 -15.68
CA VAL A 179 26.50 1.62 -16.12
C VAL A 179 27.41 1.91 -14.92
N PHE A 180 26.92 2.64 -13.92
CA PHE A 180 27.63 2.86 -12.65
C PHE A 180 27.59 1.65 -11.70
N GLY A 181 27.18 0.47 -12.17
CA GLY A 181 27.24 -0.79 -11.42
C GLY A 181 26.10 -0.99 -10.43
N ASN A 182 25.02 -0.19 -10.48
CA ASN A 182 23.84 -0.45 -9.67
C ASN A 182 23.00 -1.59 -10.27
N ASP A 183 22.69 -2.57 -9.44
CA ASP A 183 21.77 -3.65 -9.80
C ASP A 183 20.32 -3.13 -9.78
N ILE A 184 19.84 -2.70 -10.95
CA ILE A 184 18.48 -2.20 -11.16
C ILE A 184 17.44 -3.21 -10.68
N TYR A 185 17.72 -4.51 -10.84
CA TYR A 185 16.78 -5.54 -10.44
C TYR A 185 16.64 -5.63 -8.91
N LYS A 186 17.75 -5.62 -8.16
CA LYS A 186 17.70 -5.55 -6.69
C LYS A 186 17.01 -4.28 -6.19
N MET A 187 17.22 -3.16 -6.89
CA MET A 187 16.51 -1.93 -6.58
C MET A 187 15.01 -2.08 -6.78
N ARG A 188 14.57 -2.63 -7.92
CA ARG A 188 13.14 -2.89 -8.19
C ARG A 188 12.51 -3.78 -7.12
N LEU A 189 13.16 -4.88 -6.73
CA LEU A 189 12.65 -5.74 -5.65
C LEU A 189 12.45 -4.97 -4.34
N THR A 190 13.44 -4.13 -3.97
CA THR A 190 13.36 -3.31 -2.75
C THR A 190 12.23 -2.28 -2.81
N LEU A 191 12.04 -1.65 -3.96
CA LEU A 191 10.97 -0.67 -4.19
C LEU A 191 9.58 -1.33 -4.14
N PHE A 192 9.41 -2.50 -4.76
CA PHE A 192 8.17 -3.27 -4.68
C PHE A 192 7.88 -3.73 -3.25
N SER A 193 8.89 -4.18 -2.50
CA SER A 193 8.72 -4.53 -1.08
C SER A 193 8.28 -3.33 -0.22
N LEU A 194 8.92 -2.17 -0.38
CA LEU A 194 8.56 -0.96 0.36
C LEU A 194 7.17 -0.45 -0.04
N SER A 195 6.86 -0.46 -1.34
CA SER A 195 5.55 -0.13 -1.86
C SER A 195 4.47 -1.01 -1.23
N ALA A 196 4.68 -2.32 -1.20
CA ALA A 196 3.76 -3.26 -0.60
C ALA A 196 3.63 -3.10 0.91
N PHE A 197 4.71 -2.77 1.62
CA PHE A 197 4.66 -2.44 3.04
C PHE A 197 3.70 -1.29 3.32
N PHE A 198 3.81 -0.17 2.59
CA PHE A 198 2.94 0.99 2.80
C PHE A 198 1.48 0.70 2.44
N ALA A 199 1.24 -0.01 1.34
CA ALA A 199 -0.10 -0.47 0.97
C ALA A 199 -0.71 -1.39 2.03
N ALA A 200 0.08 -2.35 2.53
CA ALA A 200 -0.35 -3.32 3.52
C ALA A 200 -0.71 -2.67 4.86
N VAL A 201 0.11 -1.72 5.32
CA VAL A 201 -0.18 -0.96 6.54
C VAL A 201 -1.43 -0.13 6.35
N GLY A 202 -1.54 0.63 5.25
CA GLY A 202 -2.73 1.44 4.97
C GLY A 202 -4.01 0.60 4.90
N GLY A 203 -3.95 -0.53 4.19
CA GLY A 203 -5.07 -1.46 4.06
C GLY A 203 -5.51 -2.03 5.41
N GLY A 204 -4.55 -2.58 6.16
CA GLY A 204 -4.83 -3.17 7.47
C GLY A 204 -5.40 -2.16 8.48
N LEU A 205 -4.88 -0.93 8.47
CA LEU A 205 -5.35 0.16 9.32
C LEU A 205 -6.79 0.58 8.99
N VAL A 206 -7.12 0.75 7.71
CA VAL A 206 -8.48 1.13 7.28
C VAL A 206 -9.48 0.01 7.56
N ALA A 207 -9.11 -1.23 7.22
CA ALA A 207 -9.97 -2.38 7.43
C ALA A 207 -10.30 -2.64 8.90
N TYR A 208 -9.42 -2.23 9.82
CA TYR A 208 -9.68 -2.32 11.25
C TYR A 208 -10.72 -1.31 11.74
N ASP A 209 -10.91 -0.18 11.05
CA ASP A 209 -11.86 0.88 11.42
C ASP A 209 -13.23 0.68 10.77
N VAL A 210 -13.25 0.49 9.43
CA VAL A 210 -14.49 0.48 8.65
C VAL A 210 -14.77 -0.85 7.95
N GLY A 211 -13.90 -1.84 8.10
CA GLY A 211 -13.99 -3.12 7.39
C GLY A 211 -13.46 -3.08 5.96
N MET A 212 -13.66 -4.18 5.25
CA MET A 212 -13.12 -4.39 3.91
C MET A 212 -14.05 -5.25 3.04
N ASP A 213 -14.00 -5.03 1.74
CA ASP A 213 -14.56 -5.92 0.72
C ASP A 213 -13.50 -6.16 -0.38
N PRO A 214 -13.68 -7.15 -1.28
CA PRO A 214 -12.66 -7.50 -2.27
C PRO A 214 -12.34 -6.37 -3.27
N TYR A 215 -13.18 -5.34 -3.38
CA TYR A 215 -13.08 -4.25 -4.34
C TYR A 215 -12.53 -2.94 -3.73
N VAL A 216 -12.34 -2.89 -2.41
CA VAL A 216 -11.87 -1.69 -1.66
C VAL A 216 -10.56 -1.11 -2.19
N GLY A 217 -9.72 -1.93 -2.83
CA GLY A 217 -8.41 -1.53 -3.34
C GLY A 217 -8.47 -0.50 -4.48
N MET A 218 -9.47 -0.57 -5.36
CA MET A 218 -9.54 0.29 -6.54
C MET A 218 -9.87 1.76 -6.22
N PRO A 219 -10.93 2.05 -5.44
CA PRO A 219 -11.17 3.42 -4.98
C PRO A 219 -9.97 4.01 -4.25
N MET A 220 -9.30 3.20 -3.43
CA MET A 220 -8.11 3.61 -2.70
C MET A 220 -6.94 3.94 -3.63
N LEU A 221 -6.67 3.10 -4.63
CA LEU A 221 -5.63 3.36 -5.63
C LEU A 221 -5.87 4.68 -6.34
N LEU A 222 -7.11 4.95 -6.77
CA LEU A 222 -7.46 6.20 -7.44
C LEU A 222 -7.19 7.41 -6.54
N ASN A 223 -7.61 7.37 -5.28
CA ASN A 223 -7.34 8.45 -4.33
C ASN A 223 -5.84 8.64 -4.07
N ALA A 224 -5.07 7.56 -3.96
CA ALA A 224 -3.63 7.61 -3.79
C ALA A 224 -2.90 8.19 -5.01
N VAL A 225 -3.36 7.88 -6.22
CA VAL A 225 -2.84 8.44 -7.48
C VAL A 225 -3.18 9.92 -7.59
N VAL A 226 -4.40 10.33 -7.25
CA VAL A 226 -4.79 11.74 -7.20
C VAL A 226 -3.92 12.51 -6.22
N ALA A 227 -3.70 11.96 -5.02
CA ALA A 227 -2.81 12.55 -4.02
C ALA A 227 -1.36 12.67 -4.53
N LEU A 228 -0.87 11.68 -5.30
CA LEU A 228 0.46 11.73 -5.91
C LEU A 228 0.57 12.85 -6.95
N ILE A 229 -0.41 12.96 -7.84
CA ILE A 229 -0.42 13.98 -8.90
C ILE A 229 -0.47 15.38 -8.28
N ILE A 230 -1.31 15.59 -7.26
CA ILE A 230 -1.43 16.87 -6.55
C ILE A 230 -0.14 17.18 -5.77
N GLY A 231 0.47 16.17 -5.15
CA GLY A 231 1.72 16.30 -4.39
C GLY A 231 2.96 16.56 -5.25
N GLY A 232 2.85 16.35 -6.57
CA GLY A 232 3.94 16.52 -7.54
C GLY A 232 4.64 15.20 -7.88
N ILE A 233 4.82 14.96 -9.18
CA ILE A 233 5.52 13.81 -9.77
C ILE A 233 6.98 14.18 -10.08
#